data_AF-A0A523FHD4-F1
#
_entry.id   AF-A0A523FHD4-F1
#
_cell.length_a   1.000
_cell.length_b   1.000
_cell.length_c   1.000
_cell.angle_alpha   90.00
_cell.angle_beta   90.00
_cell.angle_gamma   90.00
#
_symmetry.space_group_name_H-M   'P 1'
#
loop_
_entity.id
_entity.type
_entity.pdbx_description
1 polymer ?
#
loop_
_entity_poly.entity_id
_entity_poly.type
_entity_poly.pdbx_seq_one_letter_code
_entity_poly.pdbx_strand_id
1 'polypeptide(L)' 'MAAPLPQQRLLLELLVMSGDIAAQELAEGSILWRTIDECKSEGWLTVKTISSGFHTVSITGAGRLVIGQFG' A
#
# COMPACT_ATOMS: atom_id res chain seq x y z
N MET A 1 15.32 -0.43 -11.02
CA MET A 1 13.98 -0.52 -10.40
C MET A 1 12.97 -0.21 -11.48
N ALA A 2 11.98 -1.09 -11.70
CA ALA A 2 10.89 -0.78 -12.61
C ALA A 2 10.02 0.33 -11.98
N ALA A 3 9.45 1.19 -12.81
CA ALA A 3 8.49 2.18 -12.33
C ALA A 3 7.24 1.46 -11.76
N PRO A 4 6.62 1.97 -10.68
CA PRO A 4 5.40 1.39 -10.14
C PRO A 4 4.30 1.42 -11.20
N LEU A 5 3.47 0.37 -11.22
CA LEU A 5 2.27 0.35 -12.05
C LEU A 5 1.31 1.48 -11.64
N PRO A 6 0.42 1.95 -12.53
CA PRO A 6 -0.48 3.08 -12.22
C PRO A 6 -1.29 2.89 -10.93
N GLN A 7 -1.81 1.69 -10.68
CA GLN A 7 -2.57 1.38 -9.46
C GLN A 7 -1.68 1.35 -8.19
N GLN A 8 -0.43 0.92 -8.32
CA GLN A 8 0.53 0.92 -7.21
C GLN A 8 0.90 2.35 -6.85
N ARG A 9 1.16 3.19 -7.87
CA ARG A 9 1.42 4.62 -7.68
C ARG A 9 0.25 5.32 -7.01
N LEU A 10 -0.98 5.06 -7.46
CA LEU A 10 -2.19 5.61 -6.86
C LEU A 10 -2.29 5.26 -5.37
N LEU A 11 -2.06 3.99 -5.00
CA LEU A 11 -2.10 3.55 -3.60
C LEU A 11 -1.01 4.23 -2.75
N LEU A 12 0.22 4.31 -3.27
CA LEU A 12 1.34 4.94 -2.57
C LEU A 12 1.10 6.45 -2.36
N GLU A 13 0.64 7.16 -3.39
CA GLU A 13 0.32 8.59 -3.30
C GLU A 13 -0.85 8.83 -2.33
N LEU A 14 -1.87 7.97 -2.32
CA LEU A 14 -2.97 8.03 -1.36
C LEU A 14 -2.45 7.92 0.08
N LEU A 15 -1.57 6.96 0.36
CA LEU A 15 -1.00 6.75 1.69
C LEU A 15 -0.10 7.90 2.15
N VAL A 16 0.58 8.59 1.22
CA VAL A 16 1.31 9.79 1.62
C VAL A 16 0.38 10.94 1.96
N MET A 17 -0.70 11.13 1.20
CA MET A 17 -1.65 12.21 1.46
C MET A 17 -2.50 11.97 2.71
N SER A 18 -2.95 10.73 2.93
CA SER A 18 -3.92 10.38 3.97
C SER A 18 -3.28 9.80 5.23
N GLY A 19 -2.00 9.43 5.19
CA GLY A 19 -1.39 8.60 6.21
C GLY A 19 -1.88 7.15 6.11
N ASP A 20 -1.84 6.43 7.23
CA ASP A 20 -2.28 5.05 7.31
C ASP A 20 -3.77 4.91 6.98
N ILE A 21 -4.13 3.90 6.18
CA ILE A 21 -5.53 3.57 5.89
C ILE A 21 -5.93 2.26 6.57
N ALA A 22 -7.21 2.17 6.97
CA ALA A 22 -7.81 0.90 7.37
C ALA A 22 -8.47 0.26 6.13
N ALA A 23 -8.11 -0.99 5.84
CA ALA A 23 -8.69 -1.79 4.77
C ALA A 23 -9.39 -3.01 5.36
N GLN A 24 -10.63 -3.25 4.93
CA GLN A 24 -11.34 -4.49 5.24
C GLN A 24 -10.80 -5.62 4.36
N GLU A 25 -10.55 -6.78 4.96
CA GLU A 25 -10.25 -8.02 4.24
C GLU A 25 -11.46 -8.38 3.37
N LEU A 26 -11.24 -8.47 2.06
CA LEU A 26 -12.25 -8.87 1.08
C LEU A 26 -11.82 -10.22 0.50
N ALA A 27 -12.79 -10.99 0.02
CA ALA A 27 -12.52 -12.27 -0.65
C ALA A 27 -11.51 -12.11 -1.81
N GLU A 28 -10.78 -13.19 -2.11
CA GLU A 28 -9.77 -13.24 -3.18
C GLU A 28 -10.28 -12.59 -4.48
N GLY A 29 -9.46 -11.73 -5.09
CA GLY A 29 -9.75 -11.05 -6.36
C GLY A 29 -10.03 -9.55 -6.28
N SER A 30 -10.04 -8.95 -5.08
CA SER A 30 -10.08 -7.49 -4.95
C SER A 30 -8.82 -6.86 -5.56
N ILE A 31 -9.02 -5.91 -6.48
CA ILE A 31 -7.91 -5.15 -7.10
C ILE A 31 -7.09 -4.39 -6.05
N LEU A 32 -7.74 -3.92 -4.97
CA LEU A 32 -7.06 -3.25 -3.87
C LEU A 32 -6.12 -4.21 -3.15
N TRP A 33 -6.59 -5.39 -2.75
CA TRP A 33 -5.77 -6.37 -2.03
C TRP A 33 -4.63 -6.91 -2.88
N ARG A 34 -4.88 -7.16 -4.17
CA ARG A 34 -3.82 -7.51 -5.12
C ARG A 34 -2.74 -6.41 -5.18
N THR A 35 -3.16 -5.15 -5.25
CA THR A 35 -2.22 -4.01 -5.31
C THR A 35 -1.44 -3.87 -3.99
N ILE A 36 -2.10 -4.08 -2.84
CA ILE A 36 -1.46 -4.08 -1.53
C ILE A 36 -0.41 -5.19 -1.46
N ASP A 37 -0.72 -6.41 -1.89
CA ASP A 37 0.20 -7.54 -1.87
C ASP A 37 1.40 -7.34 -2.81
N GLU A 38 1.17 -6.79 -4.01
CA GLU A 38 2.24 -6.42 -4.94
C GLU A 38 3.15 -5.33 -4.33
N CYS A 39 2.60 -4.27 -3.76
CA CYS A 39 3.42 -3.23 -3.13
C CYS A 39 4.12 -3.72 -1.85
N LYS A 40 3.52 -4.66 -1.13
CA LYS A 40 4.11 -5.29 0.06
C LYS A 40 5.27 -6.21 -0.31
N SER A 41 5.16 -6.98 -1.40
CA SER A 41 6.24 -7.86 -1.87
C SER A 41 7.47 -7.06 -2.34
N GLU A 42 7.24 -5.86 -2.87
CA GLU A 42 8.29 -4.88 -3.21
C GLU A 42 8.85 -4.12 -1.98
N GLY A 43 8.28 -4.33 -0.79
CA GLY A 43 8.71 -3.66 0.45
C GLY A 43 8.28 -2.19 0.55
N TRP A 44 7.35 -1.74 -0.29
CA TRP A 44 6.85 -0.36 -0.31
C TRP A 44 5.77 -0.11 0.74
N LEU A 45 5.11 -1.17 1.23
CA LEU A 45 4.06 -1.12 2.24
C LEU A 45 4.31 -2.10 3.39
N THR A 46 3.72 -1.79 4.54
CA THR A 46 3.46 -2.75 5.62
C THR A 46 1.96 -2.88 5.87
N VAL A 47 1.56 -4.08 6.27
CA VAL A 47 0.16 -4.40 6.58
C VAL A 47 0.10 -5.03 7.97
N LYS A 48 -0.73 -4.48 8.86
CA LYS A 48 -0.91 -4.96 10.23
C LYS A 48 -2.38 -5.19 10.54
N THR A 49 -2.73 -6.37 11.01
CA THR A 49 -4.09 -6.68 11.46
C THR A 49 -4.43 -5.91 12.73
N ILE A 50 -5.58 -5.21 12.74
CA ILE A 50 -6.09 -4.47 13.91
C ILE A 50 -7.21 -5.26 14.59
N SER A 51 -8.08 -5.88 13.81
CA SER A 51 -9.19 -6.71 14.27
C SER A 51 -9.56 -7.74 13.20
N SER A 52 -10.52 -8.63 13.50
CA SER A 52 -10.96 -9.66 12.56
C SER A 52 -11.42 -9.04 11.23
N GLY A 53 -10.69 -9.31 10.15
CA GLY A 53 -10.97 -8.81 8.81
C GLY A 53 -10.67 -7.32 8.60
N PHE A 54 -9.87 -6.67 9.45
CA PHE A 54 -9.43 -5.29 9.25
C PHE A 54 -7.93 -5.13 9.45
N HIS A 55 -7.30 -4.41 8.51
CA HIS A 55 -5.86 -4.21 8.49
C HIS A 55 -5.51 -2.73 8.32
N THR A 56 -4.50 -2.26 9.05
CA THR A 56 -3.79 -1.01 8.74
C THR A 56 -2.85 -1.27 7.57
N VAL A 57 -2.89 -0.41 6.57
CA VAL A 57 -1.89 -0.34 5.49
C VAL A 57 -1.10 0.95 5.67
N SER A 58 0.23 0.81 5.72
CA SER A 58 1.17 1.91 5.96
C SER A 58 2.23 1.93 4.87
N ILE A 59 2.67 3.13 4.47
CA ILE A 59 3.76 3.29 3.50
C ILE A 59 5.13 3.26 4.21
N THR A 60 6.10 2.55 3.62
CA THR A 60 7.48 2.51 4.12
C THR A 60 8.31 3.69 3.58
N GLY A 61 9.50 3.90 4.13
CA GLY A 61 10.46 4.85 3.55
C GLY A 61 10.82 4.51 2.10
N ALA A 62 10.97 3.22 1.77
CA ALA A 62 11.22 2.78 0.40
C ALA A 62 10.04 3.12 -0.54
N GLY A 63 8.80 2.94 -0.08
CA GLY A 63 7.62 3.32 -0.85
C GLY A 63 7.55 4.82 -1.16
N ARG A 64 7.95 5.68 -0.21
CA ARG A 64 8.02 7.14 -0.42
C ARG A 64 9.06 7.54 -1.47
N LEU A 65 10.22 6.88 -1.48
CA LEU A 65 11.26 7.12 -2.47
C LEU A 65 10.80 6.76 -3.89
N VAL A 66 9.99 5.70 -4.04
CA VAL A 66 9.49 5.23 -5.34
C VAL A 66 8.59 6.26 -6.04
N ILE A 67 7.80 7.02 -5.28
CA ILE A 67 6.95 8.09 -5.83
C ILE A 67 7.64 9.46 -5.87
N GLY A 68 8.93 9.52 -5.52
CA GLY A 68 9.72 10.76 -5.56
C GLY A 68 9.33 11.78 -4.49
N GLN A 69 8.71 11.35 -3.39
CA GLN A 69 8.36 12.23 -2.29
C GLN A 69 9.40 12.12 -1.17
N PHE A 70 10.25 13.14 -1.09
CA PHE A 70 11.18 13.36 0.02
C PHE A 70 10.44 14.15 1.09
N GLY A 71 10.00 13.45 2.14
CA GLY A 71 9.56 14.05 3.40
C GLY A 71 10.74 14.22 4.34
#